data_AF-A0A6I8TS37-F1
#
_entry.id   AF-A0A6I8TS37-F1
#
_cell.length_a   1.000
_cell.length_b   1.000
_cell.length_c   1.000
_cell.angle_alpha   90.00
_cell.angle_beta   90.00
_cell.angle_gamma   90.00
#
_symmetry.space_group_name_H-M   'P 1'
#
loop_
_entity.id
_entity.type
_entity.pdbx_description
1 polymer ?
#
loop_
_entity_poly.entity_id
_entity_poly.type
_entity_poly.pdbx_seq_one_letter_code
_entity_poly.pdbx_strand_id
1 'polypeptide(L)'
;MKLLVSLRFILEFIPFGKARSINGGASFECQHGALECEGNSIQSCVLNQLPDRDRQVSYVSCQMSFEADPRGWECTFRSEADLVSKQNCVEGVQGIQLQLEAERRTQQIPLTFVPSFAFNNQFDAELNSLAFQNFPAALCRVDSSIAGCQ
;
A
#
# COMPACT_ATOMS: atom_id res chain seq x y z
N MET A 1 -28.89 -6.75 8.24
CA MET A 1 -28.98 -5.32 7.87
C MET A 1 -27.68 -4.96 7.18
N LYS A 2 -27.65 -4.72 5.86
CA LYS A 2 -26.44 -4.26 5.14
C LYS A 2 -26.50 -2.74 5.07
N LEU A 3 -25.61 -2.06 5.80
CA LEU A 3 -25.36 -0.65 5.54
C LEU A 3 -24.57 -0.58 4.23
N LEU A 4 -25.18 -0.07 3.17
CA LEU A 4 -24.46 0.27 1.94
C LEU A 4 -23.94 1.71 2.10
N VAL A 5 -22.74 1.84 2.68
CA VAL A 5 -22.00 3.11 2.60
C VAL A 5 -21.44 3.17 1.19
N SER A 6 -22.03 4.01 0.33
CA SER A 6 -21.44 4.31 -0.98
C SER A 6 -20.16 5.11 -0.74
N LEU A 7 -19.02 4.47 -0.95
CA LEU A 7 -17.72 5.11 -0.92
C LEU A 7 -17.48 5.84 -2.24
N ARG A 8 -17.13 7.12 -2.16
CA ARG A 8 -16.88 7.98 -3.33
C ARG A 8 -15.42 7.98 -3.80
N PHE A 9 -14.55 7.20 -3.16
CA PHE A 9 -13.15 7.08 -3.55
C PHE A 9 -12.63 5.65 -3.36
N ILE A 10 -11.62 5.31 -4.13
CA ILE A 10 -10.87 4.05 -4.04
C ILE A 10 -9.53 4.39 -3.37
N LEU A 11 -9.14 3.59 -2.38
CA LEU A 11 -7.84 3.69 -1.73
C LEU A 11 -6.96 2.54 -2.20
N GLU A 12 -5.76 2.84 -2.66
CA GLU A 12 -4.78 1.86 -3.11
C GLU A 12 -3.47 2.03 -2.34
N PHE A 13 -2.93 0.92 -1.85
CA PHE A 13 -1.65 0.89 -1.16
C PHE A 13 -0.57 0.31 -2.09
N ILE A 14 0.58 0.98 -2.17
CA ILE A 14 1.70 0.60 -3.05
C ILE A 14 2.95 0.39 -2.19
N PRO A 15 3.14 -0.81 -1.60
CA PRO A 15 4.29 -1.10 -0.74
C PRO A 15 5.54 -1.35 -1.59
N PHE A 16 6.33 -0.29 -1.75
CA PHE A 16 7.60 -0.32 -2.50
C PHE A 16 8.58 0.73 -1.96
N GLY A 17 8.09 1.95 -1.77
CA GLY A 17 8.88 3.05 -1.22
C GLY A 17 10.06 3.39 -2.11
N LYS A 18 11.26 3.41 -1.54
CA LYS A 18 12.51 3.76 -2.26
C LYS A 18 13.29 2.53 -2.69
N ALA A 19 12.63 1.38 -2.81
CA ALA A 19 13.23 0.18 -3.37
C ALA A 19 13.54 0.35 -4.86
N ARG A 20 14.30 -0.58 -5.43
CA ARG A 20 14.51 -0.70 -6.88
C ARG A 20 14.65 -2.16 -7.30
N SER A 21 14.19 -2.49 -8.49
CA SER A 21 14.43 -3.81 -9.06
C SER A 21 15.84 -3.94 -9.63
N ILE A 22 16.37 -5.14 -9.59
CA ILE A 22 17.65 -5.52 -10.19
C ILE A 22 17.36 -6.53 -11.31
N ASN A 23 17.96 -6.30 -12.49
CA ASN A 23 17.83 -7.17 -13.67
C ASN A 23 16.36 -7.52 -14.02
N GLY A 24 15.45 -6.55 -13.96
CA GLY A 24 14.04 -6.75 -14.31
C GLY A 24 13.27 -7.62 -13.30
N GLY A 25 13.64 -7.55 -12.01
CA GLY A 25 12.95 -8.25 -10.92
C GLY A 25 13.58 -9.59 -10.53
N ALA A 26 14.83 -9.84 -10.93
CA ALA A 26 15.60 -10.99 -10.43
C ALA A 26 15.87 -10.87 -8.93
N SER A 27 16.02 -9.64 -8.44
CA SER A 27 15.99 -9.30 -7.02
C SER A 27 15.54 -7.84 -6.84
N PHE A 28 15.35 -7.43 -5.59
CA PHE A 28 15.02 -6.07 -5.21
C PHE A 28 16.01 -5.58 -4.17
N GLU A 29 16.39 -4.31 -4.25
CA GLU A 29 17.19 -3.63 -3.23
C GLU A 29 16.32 -2.59 -2.52
N CYS A 30 16.30 -2.64 -1.19
CA CYS A 30 15.51 -1.76 -0.34
C CYS A 30 16.42 -1.06 0.68
N GLN A 31 16.00 0.10 1.19
CA GLN A 31 16.85 0.98 2.01
C GLN A 31 17.22 0.37 3.37
N HIS A 32 16.36 -0.49 3.88
CA HIS A 32 16.48 -1.18 5.15
C HIS A 32 16.81 -2.68 4.96
N GLY A 33 17.32 -3.05 3.79
CA GLY A 33 17.82 -4.39 3.48
C GLY A 33 16.75 -5.41 3.10
N ALA A 34 17.13 -6.69 3.10
CA ALA A 34 16.33 -7.77 2.52
C ALA A 34 14.98 -8.00 3.21
N LEU A 35 14.90 -7.78 4.53
CA LEU A 35 13.64 -7.95 5.28
C LEU A 35 12.58 -6.92 4.88
N GLU A 36 12.97 -5.70 4.52
CA GLU A 36 12.05 -4.71 3.96
C GLU A 36 11.53 -5.15 2.59
N CYS A 37 12.39 -5.69 1.74
CA CYS A 37 11.96 -6.20 0.43
C CYS A 37 11.01 -7.40 0.58
N GLU A 38 11.28 -8.32 1.51
CA GLU A 38 10.38 -9.42 1.83
C GLU A 38 9.03 -8.87 2.33
N GLY A 39 9.05 -7.91 3.25
CA GLY A 39 7.86 -7.25 3.77
C GLY A 39 7.04 -6.54 2.69
N ASN A 40 7.67 -5.85 1.73
CA ASN A 40 6.99 -5.21 0.59
C ASN A 40 6.28 -6.23 -0.30
N SER A 41 6.95 -7.36 -0.58
CA SER A 41 6.38 -8.47 -1.34
C SER A 41 5.16 -9.09 -0.63
N ILE A 42 5.29 -9.37 0.67
CA ILE A 42 4.20 -9.90 1.51
C ILE A 42 3.03 -8.93 1.51
N GLN A 43 3.26 -7.64 1.78
CA GLN A 43 2.21 -6.63 1.77
C GLN A 43 1.49 -6.57 0.42
N SER A 44 2.23 -6.58 -0.70
CA SER A 44 1.64 -6.59 -2.04
C SER A 44 0.73 -7.81 -2.26
N CYS A 45 1.21 -8.99 -1.89
CA CYS A 45 0.45 -10.24 -2.04
C CYS A 45 -0.81 -10.26 -1.17
N VAL A 46 -0.73 -9.79 0.07
CA VAL A 46 -1.90 -9.69 0.96
C VAL A 46 -2.92 -8.69 0.42
N LEU A 47 -2.48 -7.48 0.05
CA LEU A 47 -3.35 -6.43 -0.48
C LEU A 47 -4.04 -6.85 -1.78
N ASN A 48 -3.34 -7.58 -2.65
CA ASN A 48 -3.91 -8.11 -3.89
C ASN A 48 -5.01 -9.16 -3.66
N GLN A 49 -5.03 -9.83 -2.50
CA GLN A 49 -6.04 -10.85 -2.18
C GLN A 49 -7.20 -10.30 -1.35
N LEU A 50 -6.99 -9.22 -0.59
CA LEU A 50 -8.02 -8.68 0.27
C LEU A 50 -9.10 -7.95 -0.56
N PRO A 51 -10.36 -8.42 -0.54
CA PRO A 51 -11.40 -7.97 -1.46
C PRO A 51 -12.02 -6.62 -1.09
N ASP A 52 -11.87 -6.21 0.17
CA ASP A 52 -12.47 -4.99 0.70
C ASP A 52 -11.44 -4.09 1.37
N ARG A 53 -11.71 -2.79 1.26
CA ARG A 53 -10.88 -1.72 1.77
C ARG A 53 -10.67 -1.81 3.28
N ASP A 54 -11.70 -2.17 4.05
CA ASP A 54 -11.61 -2.12 5.51
C ASP A 54 -10.61 -3.16 6.03
N ARG A 55 -10.59 -4.34 5.41
CA ARG A 55 -9.54 -5.34 5.67
C ARG A 55 -8.16 -4.90 5.20
N GLN A 56 -8.05 -4.27 4.03
CA GLN A 56 -6.77 -3.72 3.56
C GLN A 56 -6.21 -2.66 4.54
N VAL A 57 -7.04 -1.71 4.97
CA VAL A 57 -6.68 -0.69 5.95
C VAL A 57 -6.32 -1.32 7.29
N SER A 58 -7.08 -2.32 7.75
CA SER A 58 -6.77 -3.04 9.00
C SER A 58 -5.41 -3.75 8.93
N TYR A 59 -5.11 -4.42 7.81
CA TYR A 59 -3.83 -5.06 7.57
C TYR A 59 -2.67 -4.05 7.58
N VAL A 60 -2.78 -2.98 6.80
CA VAL A 60 -1.74 -1.93 6.73
C VAL A 60 -1.56 -1.26 8.10
N SER A 61 -2.65 -0.94 8.79
CA SER A 61 -2.58 -0.35 10.14
C SER A 61 -1.90 -1.26 11.14
N CYS A 62 -2.08 -2.58 11.04
CA CYS A 62 -1.34 -3.52 11.86
C CYS A 62 0.15 -3.48 11.52
N GLN A 63 0.50 -3.44 10.23
CA GLN A 63 1.88 -3.49 9.78
C GLN A 63 2.67 -2.20 10.03
N MET A 64 1.97 -1.08 10.21
CA MET A 64 2.57 0.21 10.59
C MET A 64 2.75 0.37 12.11
N SER A 65 2.41 -0.64 12.92
CA SER A 65 2.66 -0.63 14.36
C SER A 65 4.17 -0.78 14.66
N PHE A 66 4.65 -0.10 15.70
CA PHE A 66 6.07 -0.14 16.10
C PHE A 66 6.57 -1.55 16.44
N GLU A 67 5.69 -2.40 16.97
CA GLU A 67 5.98 -3.78 17.38
C GLU A 67 5.73 -4.80 16.26
N ALA A 68 5.39 -4.35 15.04
CA ALA A 68 5.03 -5.26 13.95
C ALA A 68 6.26 -6.07 13.46
N ASP A 69 6.03 -7.34 13.13
CA ASP A 69 6.99 -8.14 12.37
C ASP A 69 7.34 -7.42 11.06
N PRO A 70 8.61 -7.09 10.79
CA PRO A 70 9.01 -6.37 9.57
C PRO A 70 8.61 -7.11 8.29
N ARG A 71 8.44 -8.44 8.35
CA ARG A 71 7.95 -9.25 7.22
C ARG A 71 6.43 -9.16 7.05
N GLY A 72 5.69 -8.91 8.11
CA GLY A 72 4.24 -8.70 8.09
C GLY A 72 3.39 -9.96 8.15
N TRP A 73 3.99 -11.10 8.51
CA TRP A 73 3.24 -12.35 8.67
C TRP A 73 2.27 -12.29 9.85
N GLU A 74 2.63 -11.64 10.96
CA GLU A 74 1.74 -11.48 12.11
C GLU A 74 0.41 -10.81 11.72
N CYS A 75 0.50 -9.67 11.03
CA CYS A 75 -0.67 -8.94 10.55
C CYS A 75 -1.45 -9.71 9.48
N THR A 76 -0.75 -10.56 8.74
CA THR A 76 -1.35 -11.46 7.75
C THR A 76 -2.32 -12.44 8.41
N PHE A 77 -1.99 -13.02 9.57
CA PHE A 77 -2.89 -13.92 10.31
C PHE A 77 -4.16 -13.22 10.79
N ARG A 78 -4.07 -11.92 11.09
CA ARG A 78 -5.21 -11.10 11.55
C ARG A 78 -6.12 -10.63 10.39
N SER A 79 -5.62 -10.66 9.16
CA SER A 79 -6.32 -10.14 7.97
C SER A 79 -7.35 -11.08 7.33
N GLU A 80 -7.55 -12.29 7.89
CA GLU A 80 -8.36 -13.38 7.31
C GLU A 80 -7.94 -13.89 5.92
N ALA A 81 -6.94 -13.30 5.26
CA ALA A 81 -6.60 -13.74 3.91
C ALA A 81 -5.82 -15.08 3.90
N ASP A 82 -5.95 -15.82 2.81
CA ASP A 82 -5.48 -17.21 2.69
C ASP A 82 -3.96 -17.34 2.71
N LEU A 83 -3.42 -18.02 3.73
CA LEU A 83 -1.98 -18.14 3.95
C LEU A 83 -1.29 -18.91 2.83
N VAL A 84 -1.92 -19.96 2.30
CA VAL A 84 -1.33 -20.81 1.26
C VAL A 84 -1.21 -20.05 -0.06
N SER A 85 -2.29 -19.40 -0.50
CA SER A 85 -2.26 -18.56 -1.70
C SER A 85 -1.24 -17.41 -1.58
N LYS A 86 -1.08 -16.82 -0.39
CA LYS A 86 -0.08 -15.75 -0.16
C LYS A 86 1.34 -16.24 -0.27
N GLN A 87 1.66 -17.37 0.37
CA GLN A 87 3.00 -17.92 0.30
C GLN A 87 3.37 -18.24 -1.16
N ASN A 88 2.44 -18.81 -1.92
CA ASN A 88 2.61 -19.02 -3.36
C ASN A 88 2.81 -17.72 -4.15
N CYS A 89 2.16 -16.62 -3.75
CA CYS A 89 2.36 -15.32 -4.37
C CYS A 89 3.76 -14.76 -4.07
N VAL A 90 4.18 -14.81 -2.81
CA VAL A 90 5.49 -14.29 -2.34
C VAL A 90 6.65 -15.04 -2.98
N GLU A 91 6.55 -16.37 -3.06
CA GLU A 91 7.57 -17.25 -3.65
C GLU A 91 7.48 -17.34 -5.19
N GLY A 92 6.39 -16.82 -5.77
CA GLY A 92 6.06 -16.99 -7.18
C GLY A 92 6.25 -15.75 -8.04
N VAL A 93 6.00 -15.93 -9.35
CA VAL A 93 6.07 -14.85 -10.35
C VAL A 93 5.10 -13.71 -10.02
N GLN A 94 3.98 -14.00 -9.35
CA GLN A 94 2.98 -12.98 -9.01
C GLN A 94 3.57 -11.90 -8.08
N GLY A 95 4.31 -12.26 -7.04
CA GLY A 95 4.95 -11.30 -6.14
C GLY A 95 5.94 -10.41 -6.89
N ILE A 96 6.73 -10.98 -7.81
CA ILE A 96 7.65 -10.23 -8.67
C ILE A 96 6.89 -9.22 -9.54
N GLN A 97 5.80 -9.64 -10.20
CA GLN A 97 5.00 -8.75 -11.05
C GLN A 97 4.35 -7.61 -10.25
N LEU A 98 3.84 -7.91 -9.05
CA LEU A 98 3.27 -6.90 -8.16
C LEU A 98 4.33 -5.87 -7.74
N GLN A 99 5.56 -6.30 -7.42
CA GLN A 99 6.64 -5.40 -7.05
C GLN A 99 7.17 -4.58 -8.24
N LEU A 100 7.23 -5.14 -9.45
CA LEU A 100 7.59 -4.38 -10.65
C LEU A 100 6.52 -3.34 -11.03
N GLU A 101 5.24 -3.67 -10.86
CA GLU A 101 4.16 -2.69 -11.05
C GLU A 101 4.20 -1.61 -9.96
N ALA A 102 4.48 -1.99 -8.72
CA ALA A 102 4.67 -1.03 -7.63
C ALA A 102 5.83 -0.07 -7.92
N GLU A 103 6.97 -0.59 -8.40
CA GLU A 103 8.10 0.22 -8.88
C GLU A 103 7.67 1.20 -9.96
N ARG A 104 7.02 0.69 -11.01
CA ARG A 104 6.56 1.48 -12.15
C ARG A 104 5.66 2.63 -11.69
N ARG A 105 4.74 2.39 -10.77
CA ARG A 105 3.83 3.41 -10.23
C ARG A 105 4.56 4.41 -9.33
N THR A 106 5.45 3.95 -8.46
CA THR A 106 6.23 4.83 -7.57
C THR A 106 7.18 5.74 -8.35
N GLN A 107 7.72 5.29 -9.48
CA GLN A 107 8.56 6.11 -10.37
C GLN A 107 7.79 7.22 -11.10
N GLN A 108 6.45 7.20 -11.11
CA GLN A 108 5.65 8.26 -11.71
C GLN A 108 5.55 9.52 -10.82
N ILE A 109 6.02 9.44 -9.58
CA ILE A 109 5.97 10.56 -8.63
C ILE A 109 7.39 10.94 -8.15
N PRO A 110 7.66 12.22 -7.86
CA PRO A 110 8.96 12.66 -7.32
C PRO A 110 9.08 12.28 -5.84
N LEU A 111 9.32 11.00 -5.56
CA LEU A 111 9.36 10.46 -4.20
C LEU A 111 10.59 10.97 -3.42
N THR A 112 10.37 11.93 -2.53
CA THR A 112 11.41 12.43 -1.60
C THR A 112 11.32 11.80 -0.21
N PHE A 113 10.13 11.40 0.21
CA PHE A 113 9.82 10.89 1.56
C PHE A 113 8.69 9.85 1.52
N VAL A 114 8.65 8.94 2.51
CA VAL A 114 7.57 7.96 2.69
C VAL A 114 6.89 8.17 4.06
N PRO A 115 5.56 8.09 4.16
CA PRO A 115 4.60 7.85 3.07
C PRO A 115 4.47 9.07 2.14
N SER A 116 4.03 8.80 0.90
CA SER A 116 3.65 9.81 -0.09
C SER A 116 2.27 9.48 -0.66
N PHE A 117 1.52 10.51 -1.04
CA PHE A 117 0.14 10.45 -1.46
C PHE A 117 0.00 11.05 -2.86
N ALA A 118 -0.74 10.35 -3.72
CA ALA A 118 -1.17 10.85 -5.02
C ALA A 118 -2.69 10.70 -5.13
N PHE A 119 -3.35 11.70 -5.71
CA PHE A 119 -4.79 11.70 -5.89
C PHE A 119 -5.10 11.68 -7.39
N ASN A 120 -6.02 10.81 -7.81
CA ASN A 120 -6.36 10.63 -9.23
C ASN A 120 -5.13 10.39 -10.14
N ASN A 121 -4.17 9.59 -9.65
CA ASN A 121 -2.88 9.29 -10.30
C ASN A 121 -1.99 10.53 -10.56
N GLN A 122 -2.23 11.64 -9.87
CA GLN A 122 -1.38 12.83 -9.94
C GLN A 122 -0.77 13.14 -8.57
N PHE A 123 0.54 13.37 -8.57
CA PHE A 123 1.25 13.87 -7.40
C PHE A 123 1.22 15.39 -7.40
N ASP A 124 0.77 15.95 -6.28
CA ASP A 124 0.83 17.38 -6.01
C ASP A 124 1.50 17.56 -4.63
N ALA A 125 2.52 18.40 -4.56
CA ALA A 125 3.33 18.54 -3.37
C ALA A 125 2.57 19.16 -2.18
N GLU A 126 1.64 20.08 -2.45
CA GLU A 126 0.83 20.71 -1.41
C GLU A 126 -0.23 19.72 -0.89
N LEU A 127 -0.93 19.03 -1.79
CA LEU A 127 -1.88 17.98 -1.43
C LEU A 127 -1.20 16.83 -0.70
N ASN A 128 0.01 16.43 -1.10
CA ASN A 128 0.79 15.42 -0.39
C ASN A 128 1.13 15.87 1.03
N SER A 129 1.59 17.12 1.20
CA SER A 129 1.88 17.70 2.52
C SER A 129 0.63 17.80 3.39
N LEU A 130 -0.50 18.22 2.81
CA LEU A 130 -1.78 18.25 3.51
C LEU A 130 -2.23 16.85 3.88
N ALA A 131 -2.12 15.87 2.98
CA ALA A 131 -2.53 14.50 3.23
C ALA A 131 -1.73 13.86 4.37
N PHE A 132 -0.43 14.16 4.45
CA PHE A 132 0.42 13.73 5.55
C PHE A 132 -0.01 14.30 6.91
N GLN A 133 -0.46 15.55 6.94
CA GLN A 133 -0.90 16.22 8.19
C GLN A 133 -2.36 15.93 8.55
N ASN A 134 -3.23 15.89 7.55
CA ASN A 134 -4.67 15.76 7.65
C ASN A 134 -5.26 15.17 6.36
N PHE A 135 -5.20 13.84 6.27
CA PHE A 135 -5.71 13.09 5.12
C PHE A 135 -7.18 13.39 4.77
N PRO A 136 -8.13 13.46 5.74
CA PRO A 136 -9.51 13.88 5.45
C PRO A 136 -9.62 15.25 4.78
N ALA A 137 -8.83 16.25 5.23
CA ALA A 137 -8.84 17.57 4.59
C ALA A 137 -8.32 17.53 3.15
N ALA A 138 -7.30 16.72 2.87
CA ALA A 138 -6.81 16.52 1.50
C ALA A 138 -7.88 15.87 0.60
N LEU A 139 -8.59 14.85 1.10
CA LEU A 139 -9.71 14.24 0.38
C LEU A 139 -10.80 15.27 0.05
N CYS A 140 -11.20 16.09 1.02
CA CYS A 140 -12.21 17.13 0.81
C CYS A 140 -11.79 18.22 -0.16
N ARG A 141 -10.47 18.48 -0.27
CA ARG A 141 -9.93 19.39 -1.28
C ARG A 141 -10.02 18.82 -2.69
N VAL A 142 -9.86 17.50 -2.83
CA VAL A 142 -9.95 16.81 -4.12
C VAL A 142 -11.40 16.62 -4.56
N ASP A 143 -12.28 16.25 -3.63
CA ASP A 143 -13.71 16.07 -3.88
C ASP A 143 -14.52 16.52 -2.65
N SER A 144 -15.08 17.72 -2.72
CA SER A 144 -15.92 18.30 -1.68
C SER A 144 -17.26 17.58 -1.51
N SER A 145 -17.62 16.66 -2.42
CA SER A 145 -18.84 15.87 -2.35
C SER A 145 -18.72 14.64 -1.46
N ILE A 146 -17.50 14.32 -0.98
CA ILE A 146 -17.26 13.25 -0.01
C ILE A 146 -17.98 13.58 1.30
N ALA A 147 -18.66 12.58 1.87
CA ALA A 147 -19.36 12.75 3.14
C ALA A 147 -18.39 13.14 4.27
N GLY A 148 -18.74 14.20 5.01
CA GLY A 148 -17.89 14.75 6.07
C GLY A 148 -17.03 15.93 5.65
N CYS A 149 -17.01 16.28 4.35
CA CYS A 149 -16.47 17.54 3.87
C CYS A 149 -17.49 18.66 4.12
N GLN A 150 -17.15 19.58 5.02
CA GLN A 150 -17.93 20.77 5.35
C GLN A 150 -17.18 22.02 4.90
#